data_AF-A0A953NSG1-F1
#
_entry.id   AF-A0A953NSG1-F1
#
_cell.length_a   1.000
_cell.length_b   1.000
_cell.length_c   1.000
_cell.angle_alpha   90.00
_cell.angle_beta   90.00
_cell.angle_gamma   90.00
#
_symmetry.space_group_name_H-M   'P 1'
#
loop_
_entity.id
_entity.type
_entity.pdbx_description
1 polymer ?
#
loop_
_entity_poly.entity_id
_entity_poly.type
_entity_poly.pdbx_seq_one_letter_code
_entity_poly.pdbx_strand_id
1 'polypeptide(L)'
;MAAILETVRVVRAGPPLKNDLIVLIADGEEAGLLGSEAFANLHPWIADLGLIMNFDNRGNHGPSLLFETSPGNASLVRSVAHSGARPIGSSLAYGLFKLLPNDTDFTSFRPFAIPGLNFAFGEGLDAYHTRLDTADNLSAASLQHHGSYALTLTHHFGQMDLAKLPRNDNDAIFFNWFGGSLVFYSQRWVLPVEALATLLLLAGIALALRRKDVQFSRVLLALLPVTGLLLLAAGAMALLWTAISWLLAGRHLDTDTPANALLLTGLALCGVLAGALFFHWIRRIFAAYELFAATLGFLCCCSWVVAVKFPAGSYLLFWPVFFGSIGLFVSGLRKAPSPAALIVASLPGTASALLLFAPVVYLVYLFFTLNVISVAVAGLFVGLALVLSLPYMNLLVPRSRPGLVLGILLTVAIAVLVRGATLSGHSSEHPAHDTVFYSLNADDSTAAWISYDPSLDRWSSQFFPAGARERRAAPQYVGGATFPVFSAPAPVQEIAAPVATIKSDEKDGDLHRLHLSVKSPRSAAAIYLRFPKEIRAVSAEIEGRSKPIGESPNPLRINLFGMADKEVDLKITLKAPAGLSFWLMDQSVGMPASGSTRPGDLMPWYGSDVTMVVRQYKL
;
A
#
# COMPACT_ATOMS: atom_id res chain seq x y z
N MET A 1 -15.60 0.66 -13.04
CA MET A 1 -16.77 1.02 -13.89
C MET A 1 -17.75 -0.13 -14.20
N ALA A 2 -17.34 -1.24 -14.81
CA ALA A 2 -18.26 -2.29 -15.28
C ALA A 2 -19.22 -2.83 -14.19
N ALA A 3 -18.70 -3.06 -12.97
CA ALA A 3 -19.49 -3.47 -11.81
C ALA A 3 -20.60 -2.47 -11.43
N ILE A 4 -20.34 -1.16 -11.57
CA ILE A 4 -21.31 -0.09 -11.28
C ILE A 4 -22.41 -0.10 -12.33
N LEU A 5 -22.06 -0.18 -13.62
CA LEU A 5 -23.04 -0.19 -14.71
C LEU A 5 -23.98 -1.41 -14.62
N GLU A 6 -23.43 -2.59 -14.31
CA GLU A 6 -24.23 -3.79 -14.11
C GLU A 6 -25.12 -3.68 -12.87
N THR A 7 -24.62 -3.10 -11.77
CA THR A 7 -25.44 -2.80 -10.58
C THR A 7 -26.61 -1.90 -10.93
N VAL A 8 -26.40 -0.83 -11.69
CA VAL A 8 -27.46 0.09 -12.13
C VAL A 8 -28.48 -0.64 -13.01
N ARG A 9 -28.04 -1.50 -13.93
CA ARG A 9 -28.93 -2.31 -14.77
C ARG A 9 -29.85 -3.20 -13.92
N VAL A 10 -29.29 -3.88 -12.92
CA VAL A 10 -30.05 -4.77 -12.03
C VAL A 10 -30.99 -3.97 -11.12
N VAL A 11 -30.52 -2.90 -10.51
CA VAL A 11 -31.34 -2.02 -9.64
C VAL A 11 -32.54 -1.44 -10.42
N ARG A 12 -32.33 -0.99 -11.67
CA ARG A 12 -33.41 -0.47 -12.53
C ARG A 12 -34.45 -1.52 -12.92
N ALA A 13 -34.07 -2.80 -12.96
CA ALA A 13 -34.99 -3.89 -13.26
C ALA A 13 -35.77 -4.38 -12.01
N GLY A 14 -35.35 -3.97 -10.82
CA GLY A 14 -35.96 -4.35 -9.55
C GLY A 14 -36.94 -3.31 -8.99
N PRO A 15 -37.44 -3.53 -7.76
CA PRO A 15 -38.23 -2.55 -7.04
C PRO A 15 -37.44 -1.25 -6.81
N PRO A 16 -38.12 -0.09 -6.80
CA PRO A 16 -37.45 1.19 -6.58
C PRO A 16 -36.76 1.26 -5.20
N LEU A 17 -35.63 1.96 -5.16
CA LEU A 17 -34.96 2.32 -3.91
C LEU A 17 -35.74 3.42 -3.19
N LYS A 18 -35.64 3.49 -1.87
CA LYS A 18 -36.20 4.58 -1.06
C LYS A 18 -35.31 5.83 -1.07
N ASN A 19 -34.00 5.63 -1.19
CA ASN A 19 -33.03 6.70 -1.38
C ASN A 19 -32.66 6.83 -2.85
N ASP A 20 -32.38 8.05 -3.29
CA ASP A 20 -31.86 8.32 -4.61
C ASP A 20 -30.46 7.71 -4.80
N LEU A 21 -30.17 7.21 -5.99
CA LEU A 21 -28.87 6.68 -6.38
C LEU A 21 -28.19 7.64 -7.35
N ILE A 22 -27.14 8.30 -6.89
CA ILE A 22 -26.25 9.12 -7.74
C ILE A 22 -25.10 8.23 -8.20
N VAL A 23 -24.88 8.17 -9.52
CA VAL A 23 -23.77 7.44 -10.14
C VAL A 23 -22.78 8.45 -10.68
N LEU A 24 -21.61 8.53 -10.05
CA LEU A 24 -20.51 9.38 -10.49
C LEU A 24 -19.48 8.51 -11.23
N ILE A 25 -19.30 8.77 -12.52
CA ILE A 25 -18.16 8.26 -13.30
C ILE A 25 -17.23 9.47 -13.50
N ALA A 26 -16.26 9.60 -12.61
CA ALA A 26 -15.29 10.69 -12.66
C ALA A 26 -14.22 10.43 -13.74
N ASP A 27 -13.67 11.51 -14.29
CA ASP A 27 -12.54 11.47 -15.23
C ASP A 27 -11.33 12.19 -14.61
N GLY A 28 -10.12 11.85 -15.06
CA GLY A 28 -8.88 12.47 -14.59
C GLY A 28 -8.46 12.06 -13.17
N GLU A 29 -8.86 10.89 -12.69
CA GLU A 29 -8.41 10.30 -11.42
C GLU A 29 -6.88 10.14 -11.42
N GLU A 30 -6.33 9.48 -12.45
CA GLU A 30 -4.89 9.24 -12.62
C GLU A 30 -4.07 10.52 -12.84
N ALA A 31 -4.74 11.63 -13.15
CA ALA A 31 -4.15 12.96 -13.29
C ALA A 31 -4.19 13.77 -11.99
N GLY A 32 -4.64 13.17 -10.87
CA GLY A 32 -4.77 13.78 -9.56
C GLY A 32 -6.21 14.11 -9.18
N LEU A 33 -7.12 13.14 -9.30
CA LEU A 33 -8.52 13.21 -8.83
C LEU A 33 -9.37 14.34 -9.44
N LEU A 34 -9.02 14.81 -10.65
CA LEU A 34 -9.56 16.06 -11.19
C LEU A 34 -11.10 16.07 -11.25
N GLY A 35 -11.71 14.97 -11.67
CA GLY A 35 -13.16 14.84 -11.79
C GLY A 35 -13.90 14.76 -10.46
N SER A 36 -13.41 13.96 -9.50
CA SER A 36 -14.04 13.86 -8.18
C SER A 36 -13.86 15.13 -7.36
N GLU A 37 -12.71 15.81 -7.45
CA GLU A 37 -12.51 17.14 -6.85
C GLU A 37 -13.47 18.17 -7.44
N ALA A 38 -13.65 18.17 -8.77
CA ALA A 38 -14.59 19.08 -9.42
C ALA A 38 -16.03 18.83 -8.95
N PHE A 39 -16.46 17.57 -8.86
CA PHE A 39 -17.79 17.23 -8.34
C PHE A 39 -17.95 17.68 -6.89
N ALA A 40 -17.02 17.31 -6.01
CA ALA A 40 -17.11 17.58 -4.58
C ALA A 40 -17.12 19.08 -4.27
N ASN A 41 -16.40 19.90 -5.02
CA ASN A 41 -16.28 21.33 -4.74
C ASN A 41 -17.28 22.22 -5.50
N LEU A 42 -17.82 21.75 -6.64
CA LEU A 42 -18.61 22.60 -7.55
C LEU A 42 -20.04 22.10 -7.78
N HIS A 43 -20.32 20.81 -7.60
CA HIS A 43 -21.62 20.26 -7.96
C HIS A 43 -22.62 20.39 -6.80
N PRO A 44 -23.85 20.92 -7.01
CA PRO A 44 -24.82 21.15 -5.93
C PRO A 44 -25.25 19.87 -5.19
N TRP A 45 -25.24 18.71 -5.86
CA TRP A 45 -25.58 17.42 -5.25
C TRP A 45 -24.64 16.97 -4.13
N ILE A 46 -23.50 17.63 -3.91
CA ILE A 46 -22.67 17.34 -2.74
C ILE A 46 -23.47 17.48 -1.42
N ALA A 47 -24.44 18.40 -1.38
CA ALA A 47 -25.29 18.62 -0.22
C ALA A 47 -26.30 17.47 0.04
N ASP A 48 -26.63 16.69 -1.01
CA ASP A 48 -27.63 15.63 -0.96
C ASP A 48 -27.02 14.25 -0.59
N LEU A 49 -25.69 14.16 -0.53
CA LEU A 49 -25.02 12.89 -0.25
C LEU A 49 -25.19 12.44 1.21
N GLY A 50 -25.86 11.29 1.39
CA GLY A 50 -26.00 10.60 2.67
C GLY A 50 -24.98 9.48 2.92
N LEU A 51 -24.42 8.89 1.85
CA LEU A 51 -23.45 7.81 1.89
C LEU A 51 -22.65 7.79 0.58
N ILE A 52 -21.36 7.45 0.66
CA ILE A 52 -20.49 7.25 -0.51
C ILE A 52 -19.99 5.81 -0.55
N MET A 53 -20.00 5.20 -1.74
CA MET A 53 -19.34 3.94 -2.00
C MET A 53 -18.40 4.11 -3.18
N ASN A 54 -17.09 3.99 -2.94
CA ASN A 54 -16.06 4.06 -3.97
C ASN A 54 -15.55 2.65 -4.30
N PHE A 55 -15.26 2.43 -5.58
CA PHE A 55 -14.89 1.14 -6.15
C PHE A 55 -13.68 1.34 -7.06
N ASP A 56 -12.53 0.85 -6.61
CA ASP A 56 -11.20 1.11 -7.18
C ASP A 56 -10.36 -0.18 -7.26
N ASN A 57 -9.17 -0.10 -7.87
CA ASN A 57 -8.36 -1.26 -8.24
C ASN A 57 -6.87 -0.91 -8.24
N ARG A 58 -6.05 -1.66 -7.48
CA ARG A 58 -4.57 -1.57 -7.54
C ARG A 58 -3.92 -2.75 -8.29
N GLY A 59 -4.74 -3.64 -8.84
CA GLY A 59 -4.31 -4.84 -9.53
C GLY A 59 -5.47 -5.44 -10.30
N ASN A 60 -5.26 -6.60 -10.92
CA ASN A 60 -6.22 -7.24 -11.82
C ASN A 60 -6.91 -8.47 -11.20
N HIS A 61 -6.54 -8.93 -10.00
CA HIS A 61 -7.21 -10.03 -9.32
C HIS A 61 -7.22 -9.91 -7.79
N GLY A 62 -7.69 -10.98 -7.13
CA GLY A 62 -7.85 -11.05 -5.68
C GLY A 62 -9.25 -10.67 -5.19
N PRO A 63 -9.51 -10.79 -3.88
CA PRO A 63 -10.79 -10.44 -3.29
C PRO A 63 -10.98 -8.91 -3.24
N SER A 64 -12.21 -8.44 -3.41
CA SER A 64 -12.56 -7.04 -3.13
C SER A 64 -12.50 -6.78 -1.62
N LEU A 65 -11.59 -5.90 -1.20
CA LEU A 65 -11.34 -5.55 0.19
C LEU A 65 -12.01 -4.21 0.52
N LEU A 66 -12.71 -4.12 1.65
CA LEU A 66 -13.02 -2.87 2.33
C LEU A 66 -11.74 -2.39 3.02
N PHE A 67 -10.99 -1.52 2.35
CA PHE A 67 -9.69 -1.05 2.83
C PHE A 67 -9.76 0.32 3.51
N GLU A 68 -10.79 1.12 3.22
CA GLU A 68 -11.00 2.42 3.86
C GLU A 68 -12.49 2.70 4.13
N THR A 69 -12.74 3.46 5.20
CA THR A 69 -14.07 4.02 5.52
C THR A 69 -13.96 5.50 5.91
N SER A 70 -15.08 6.21 6.00
CA SER A 70 -15.10 7.50 6.71
C SER A 70 -14.72 7.35 8.18
N PRO A 71 -14.24 8.40 8.88
CA PRO A 71 -14.16 8.41 10.34
C PRO A 71 -15.53 8.25 10.99
N GLY A 72 -15.57 7.85 12.27
CA GLY A 72 -16.82 7.67 13.02
C GLY A 72 -17.70 6.59 12.40
N ASN A 73 -17.11 5.44 12.09
CA ASN A 73 -17.71 4.42 11.23
C ASN A 73 -18.48 3.31 11.97
N ALA A 74 -18.68 3.35 13.30
CA ALA A 74 -19.21 2.20 14.02
C ALA A 74 -20.60 1.76 13.55
N SER A 75 -21.52 2.71 13.34
CA SER A 75 -22.85 2.42 12.78
C SER A 75 -22.80 1.99 11.30
N LEU A 76 -21.86 2.54 10.53
CA LEU A 76 -21.63 2.17 9.13
C LEU A 76 -21.13 0.72 9.02
N VAL A 77 -20.04 0.38 9.70
CA VAL A 77 -19.45 -0.97 9.72
C VAL A 77 -20.46 -2.00 10.23
N ARG A 78 -21.23 -1.65 11.27
CA ARG A 78 -22.34 -2.50 11.75
C ARG A 78 -23.34 -2.77 10.63
N SER A 79 -23.74 -1.75 9.88
CA SER A 79 -24.72 -1.90 8.79
C SER A 79 -24.16 -2.77 7.66
N VAL A 80 -22.90 -2.53 7.25
CA VAL A 80 -22.22 -3.38 6.24
C VAL A 80 -22.15 -4.84 6.71
N ALA A 81 -21.82 -5.10 7.98
CA ALA A 81 -21.77 -6.46 8.51
C ALA A 81 -23.13 -7.20 8.45
N HIS A 82 -24.24 -6.46 8.52
CA HIS A 82 -25.61 -7.01 8.44
C HIS A 82 -26.25 -6.91 7.04
N SER A 83 -25.53 -6.38 6.05
CA SER A 83 -26.05 -6.20 4.69
C SER A 83 -26.25 -7.50 3.90
N GLY A 84 -25.64 -8.60 4.36
CA GLY A 84 -25.56 -9.86 3.61
C GLY A 84 -24.39 -9.91 2.63
N ALA A 85 -23.68 -8.81 2.39
CA ALA A 85 -22.55 -8.76 1.45
C ALA A 85 -21.33 -9.59 1.91
N ARG A 86 -21.21 -9.89 3.23
CA ARG A 86 -20.06 -10.59 3.84
C ARG A 86 -18.71 -9.94 3.46
N PRO A 87 -18.52 -8.65 3.78
CA PRO A 87 -17.33 -7.90 3.38
C PRO A 87 -16.05 -8.51 3.96
N ILE A 88 -14.98 -8.44 3.18
CA ILE A 88 -13.62 -8.72 3.62
C ILE A 88 -12.93 -7.37 3.86
N GLY A 89 -12.41 -7.13 5.05
CA GLY A 89 -11.76 -5.87 5.43
C GLY A 89 -11.27 -5.88 6.87
N SER A 90 -10.47 -4.88 7.21
CA SER A 90 -10.02 -4.69 8.60
C SER A 90 -9.81 -3.22 8.95
N SER A 91 -10.03 -2.87 10.22
CA SER A 91 -9.70 -1.56 10.76
C SER A 91 -8.20 -1.28 10.73
N LEU A 92 -7.35 -2.33 10.70
CA LEU A 92 -5.92 -2.20 10.46
C LEU A 92 -5.62 -1.60 9.10
N ALA A 93 -6.20 -2.16 8.02
CA ALA A 93 -6.01 -1.65 6.66
C ALA A 93 -6.44 -0.18 6.58
N TYR A 94 -7.59 0.15 7.16
CA TYR A 94 -8.07 1.51 7.26
C TYR A 94 -7.11 2.44 8.01
N GLY A 95 -6.65 2.03 9.19
CA GLY A 95 -5.74 2.82 10.02
C GLY A 95 -4.38 3.04 9.36
N LEU A 96 -3.86 2.05 8.61
CA LEU A 96 -2.61 2.17 7.87
C LEU A 96 -2.78 3.01 6.60
N PHE A 97 -3.89 2.85 5.87
CA PHE A 97 -4.14 3.62 4.64
C PHE A 97 -4.15 5.12 4.90
N LYS A 98 -4.71 5.57 6.03
CA LYS A 98 -4.66 6.97 6.49
C LYS A 98 -3.24 7.54 6.65
N LEU A 99 -2.24 6.69 6.85
CA LEU A 99 -0.84 7.09 7.06
C LEU A 99 -0.03 7.05 5.76
N LEU A 100 -0.59 6.46 4.70
CA LEU A 100 0.06 6.37 3.40
C LEU A 100 -0.34 7.57 2.54
N PRO A 101 0.57 8.09 1.69
CA PRO A 101 0.27 9.15 0.73
C PRO A 101 -0.46 8.57 -0.50
N ASN A 102 -1.52 7.80 -0.26
CA ASN A 102 -2.33 7.18 -1.29
C ASN A 102 -3.70 7.84 -1.33
N ASP A 103 -4.21 8.00 -2.54
CA ASP A 103 -5.47 8.65 -2.81
C ASP A 103 -6.31 7.83 -3.78
N THR A 104 -7.61 8.06 -3.75
CA THR A 104 -8.62 7.57 -4.69
C THR A 104 -9.66 8.66 -4.81
N ASP A 105 -10.65 8.53 -5.69
CA ASP A 105 -11.77 9.47 -5.75
C ASP A 105 -12.48 9.67 -4.39
N PHE A 106 -12.42 8.69 -3.49
CA PHE A 106 -12.93 8.82 -2.12
C PHE A 106 -12.25 9.95 -1.32
N THR A 107 -10.99 10.26 -1.59
CA THR A 107 -10.22 11.34 -0.93
C THR A 107 -10.92 12.68 -1.07
N SER A 108 -11.45 13.00 -2.26
CA SER A 108 -12.11 14.26 -2.59
C SER A 108 -13.33 14.56 -1.68
N PHE A 109 -13.90 13.54 -1.05
CA PHE A 109 -15.09 13.66 -0.20
C PHE A 109 -14.79 13.70 1.30
N ARG A 110 -13.55 13.40 1.74
CA ARG A 110 -13.15 13.40 3.15
C ARG A 110 -13.50 14.71 3.89
N PRO A 111 -13.32 15.92 3.32
CA PRO A 111 -13.63 17.18 4.01
C PRO A 111 -15.10 17.35 4.41
N PHE A 112 -16.02 16.62 3.77
CA PHE A 112 -17.47 16.75 4.00
C PHE A 112 -18.01 15.81 5.09
N ALA A 113 -17.15 14.94 5.64
CA ALA A 113 -17.48 13.95 6.68
C ALA A 113 -18.73 13.10 6.33
N ILE A 114 -18.93 12.81 5.04
CA ILE A 114 -20.02 11.95 4.58
C ILE A 114 -19.65 10.50 4.94
N PRO A 115 -20.56 9.70 5.51
CA PRO A 115 -20.33 8.28 5.74
C PRO A 115 -19.89 7.61 4.43
N GLY A 116 -18.88 6.76 4.48
CA GLY A 116 -18.38 6.20 3.23
C GLY A 116 -17.54 4.94 3.35
N LEU A 117 -17.52 4.19 2.24
CA LEU A 117 -16.86 2.91 2.09
C LEU A 117 -16.00 2.94 0.82
N ASN A 118 -14.78 2.46 0.91
CA ASN A 118 -13.85 2.39 -0.21
C ASN A 118 -13.39 0.94 -0.41
N PHE A 119 -13.61 0.41 -1.61
CA PHE A 119 -13.37 -0.99 -1.94
C PHE A 119 -12.35 -1.13 -3.06
N ALA A 120 -11.40 -2.04 -2.90
CA ALA A 120 -10.48 -2.41 -3.96
C ALA A 120 -9.98 -3.84 -3.83
N PHE A 121 -9.68 -4.46 -4.97
CA PHE A 121 -8.76 -5.59 -5.03
C PHE A 121 -7.41 -5.12 -5.55
N GLY A 122 -6.34 -5.78 -5.14
CA GLY A 122 -4.98 -5.27 -5.33
C GLY A 122 -3.93 -6.36 -5.53
N GLU A 123 -4.33 -7.58 -5.88
CA GLU A 123 -3.40 -8.61 -6.33
C GLU A 123 -3.14 -8.49 -7.84
N GLY A 124 -1.96 -8.93 -8.26
CA GLY A 124 -1.47 -8.81 -9.64
C GLY A 124 -0.97 -7.40 -9.94
N LEU A 125 -0.04 -6.91 -9.10
CA LEU A 125 0.54 -5.56 -9.20
C LEU A 125 1.27 -5.32 -10.52
N ASP A 126 1.75 -6.37 -11.20
CA ASP A 126 2.36 -6.27 -12.54
C ASP A 126 1.43 -5.64 -13.59
N ALA A 127 0.12 -5.80 -13.41
CA ALA A 127 -0.86 -5.17 -14.28
C ALA A 127 -1.05 -3.69 -13.98
N TYR A 128 -0.80 -3.25 -12.74
CA TYR A 128 -1.10 -1.90 -12.30
C TYR A 128 -0.31 -0.85 -13.09
N HIS A 129 -1.01 0.06 -13.77
CA HIS A 129 -0.39 1.10 -14.60
C HIS A 129 0.46 0.57 -15.76
N THR A 130 0.14 -0.62 -16.27
CA THR A 130 0.89 -1.25 -17.37
C THR A 130 0.01 -1.70 -18.51
N ARG A 131 0.64 -2.11 -19.62
CA ARG A 131 -0.07 -2.70 -20.76
C ARG A 131 -0.69 -4.07 -20.45
N LEU A 132 -0.38 -4.67 -19.30
CA LEU A 132 -1.02 -5.90 -18.87
C LEU A 132 -2.41 -5.65 -18.27
N ASP A 133 -2.76 -4.41 -17.94
CA ASP A 133 -4.13 -4.05 -17.53
C ASP A 133 -5.08 -4.07 -18.74
N THR A 134 -5.62 -5.24 -19.00
CA THR A 134 -6.54 -5.50 -20.11
C THR A 134 -7.71 -6.32 -19.61
N ALA A 135 -8.83 -6.26 -20.34
CA ALA A 135 -10.01 -7.05 -20.01
C ALA A 135 -9.72 -8.56 -19.95
N ASP A 136 -8.80 -9.07 -20.77
CA ASP A 136 -8.41 -10.48 -20.80
C ASP A 136 -7.62 -10.91 -19.57
N ASN A 137 -6.83 -9.98 -19.00
CA ASN A 137 -6.05 -10.21 -17.78
C ASN A 137 -6.83 -9.91 -16.49
N LEU A 138 -8.04 -9.35 -16.58
CA LEU A 138 -8.88 -9.08 -15.42
C LEU A 138 -9.56 -10.38 -14.94
N SER A 139 -9.40 -10.70 -13.65
CA SER A 139 -10.10 -11.83 -13.04
C SER A 139 -11.62 -11.62 -13.04
N ALA A 140 -12.33 -12.46 -13.79
CA ALA A 140 -13.79 -12.47 -13.80
C ALA A 140 -14.38 -12.73 -12.39
N ALA A 141 -13.70 -13.56 -11.57
CA ALA A 141 -14.11 -13.81 -10.19
C ALA A 141 -13.99 -12.55 -9.32
N SER A 142 -12.93 -11.76 -9.50
CA SER A 142 -12.71 -10.50 -8.79
C SER A 142 -13.74 -9.45 -9.21
N LEU A 143 -14.00 -9.32 -10.51
CA LEU A 143 -15.05 -8.44 -11.04
C LEU A 143 -16.44 -8.82 -10.50
N GLN A 144 -16.76 -10.12 -10.49
CA GLN A 144 -18.01 -10.63 -9.96
C GLN A 144 -18.14 -10.37 -8.45
N HIS A 145 -17.07 -10.54 -7.69
CA HIS A 145 -17.05 -10.27 -6.25
C HIS A 145 -17.25 -8.77 -5.98
N HIS A 146 -16.54 -7.91 -6.70
CA HIS A 146 -16.66 -6.46 -6.61
C HIS A 146 -18.08 -5.96 -6.96
N GLY A 147 -18.67 -6.49 -8.03
CA GLY A 147 -20.06 -6.24 -8.42
C GLY A 147 -21.07 -6.76 -7.41
N SER A 148 -20.81 -7.90 -6.76
CA SER A 148 -21.71 -8.43 -5.71
C SER A 148 -21.79 -7.50 -4.50
N TYR A 149 -20.69 -6.84 -4.14
CA TYR A 149 -20.68 -5.82 -3.09
C TYR A 149 -21.43 -4.58 -3.53
N ALA A 150 -21.12 -4.05 -4.73
CA ALA A 150 -21.81 -2.89 -5.28
C ALA A 150 -23.33 -3.09 -5.27
N LEU A 151 -23.82 -4.21 -5.80
CA LEU A 151 -25.25 -4.52 -5.86
C LEU A 151 -25.87 -4.70 -4.48
N THR A 152 -25.28 -5.55 -3.63
CA THR A 152 -25.85 -5.89 -2.32
C THR A 152 -25.91 -4.68 -1.40
N LEU A 153 -24.82 -3.89 -1.37
CA LEU A 153 -24.76 -2.69 -0.53
C LEU A 153 -25.65 -1.58 -1.08
N THR A 154 -25.74 -1.40 -2.41
CA THR A 154 -26.67 -0.44 -3.01
C THR A 154 -28.11 -0.77 -2.65
N HIS A 155 -28.54 -2.04 -2.73
CA HIS A 155 -29.87 -2.42 -2.28
C HIS A 155 -30.07 -2.22 -0.77
N HIS A 156 -29.09 -2.62 0.05
CA HIS A 156 -29.17 -2.49 1.50
C HIS A 156 -29.32 -1.02 1.93
N PHE A 157 -28.42 -0.16 1.49
CA PHE A 157 -28.42 1.25 1.84
C PHE A 157 -29.50 2.03 1.11
N GLY A 158 -29.88 1.64 -0.11
CA GLY A 158 -30.99 2.24 -0.84
C GLY A 158 -32.36 1.99 -0.19
N GLN A 159 -32.49 1.02 0.71
CA GLN A 159 -33.72 0.73 1.47
C GLN A 159 -33.67 1.17 2.94
N MET A 160 -32.49 1.57 3.42
CA MET A 160 -32.25 2.02 4.79
C MET A 160 -32.50 3.52 4.93
N ASP A 161 -32.97 3.96 6.10
CA ASP A 161 -32.94 5.38 6.45
C ASP A 161 -31.48 5.80 6.76
N LEU A 162 -30.86 6.56 5.83
CA LEU A 162 -29.46 6.97 5.94
C LEU A 162 -29.20 7.95 7.09
N ALA A 163 -30.22 8.60 7.66
CA ALA A 163 -30.05 9.46 8.84
C ALA A 163 -29.56 8.67 10.08
N LYS A 164 -29.68 7.33 10.05
CA LYS A 164 -29.13 6.42 11.07
C LYS A 164 -27.63 6.19 10.96
N LEU A 165 -26.97 6.78 9.95
CA LEU A 165 -25.53 6.79 9.79
C LEU A 165 -24.99 8.16 10.20
N PRO A 166 -24.74 8.39 11.50
CA PRO A 166 -24.26 9.69 11.96
C PRO A 166 -22.86 9.98 11.41
N ARG A 167 -22.61 11.24 11.04
CA ARG A 167 -21.29 11.71 10.58
C ARG A 167 -20.21 11.67 11.68
N ASN A 168 -20.63 11.69 12.94
CA ASN A 168 -19.77 11.76 14.13
C ASN A 168 -20.04 10.61 15.10
N ASP A 169 -19.91 9.35 14.66
CA ASP A 169 -19.93 8.20 15.57
C ASP A 169 -18.54 7.94 16.21
N ASN A 170 -18.46 6.92 17.05
CA ASN A 170 -17.20 6.27 17.40
C ASN A 170 -16.67 5.48 16.20
N ASP A 171 -15.35 5.29 16.14
CA ASP A 171 -14.77 4.30 15.25
C ASP A 171 -15.07 2.87 15.74
N ALA A 172 -15.13 1.93 14.81
CA ALA A 172 -15.19 0.50 15.05
C ALA A 172 -13.84 -0.16 14.83
N ILE A 173 -13.54 -1.13 15.68
CA ILE A 173 -12.54 -2.15 15.42
C ILE A 173 -13.25 -3.27 14.67
N PHE A 174 -12.72 -3.65 13.51
CA PHE A 174 -13.31 -4.71 12.71
C PHE A 174 -12.26 -5.51 11.95
N PHE A 175 -12.52 -6.79 11.73
CA PHE A 175 -11.64 -7.69 11.00
C PHE A 175 -12.40 -8.99 10.69
N ASN A 176 -11.96 -9.72 9.66
CA ASN A 176 -12.51 -11.04 9.38
C ASN A 176 -11.89 -12.11 10.28
N TRP A 177 -12.72 -13.04 10.74
CA TRP A 177 -12.28 -14.17 11.57
C TRP A 177 -12.12 -15.46 10.75
N PHE A 178 -13.23 -16.11 10.39
CA PHE A 178 -13.27 -17.28 9.50
C PHE A 178 -14.35 -17.10 8.44
N GLY A 179 -14.07 -17.52 7.20
CA GLY A 179 -15.08 -17.68 6.14
C GLY A 179 -15.86 -16.40 5.76
N GLY A 180 -15.24 -15.22 5.86
CA GLY A 180 -15.86 -13.93 5.51
C GLY A 180 -16.73 -13.30 6.62
N SER A 181 -16.80 -13.92 7.81
CA SER A 181 -17.51 -13.33 8.96
C SER A 181 -16.74 -12.12 9.51
N LEU A 182 -17.37 -10.94 9.49
CA LEU A 182 -16.79 -9.71 10.02
C LEU A 182 -17.08 -9.58 11.51
N VAL A 183 -16.04 -9.67 12.34
CA VAL A 183 -16.12 -9.32 13.76
C VAL A 183 -16.00 -7.81 13.85
N PHE A 184 -16.87 -7.16 14.64
CA PHE A 184 -16.78 -5.73 14.86
C PHE A 184 -17.25 -5.33 16.27
N TYR A 185 -16.65 -4.27 16.82
CA TYR A 185 -17.07 -3.64 18.07
C TYR A 185 -16.60 -2.18 18.10
N SER A 186 -17.25 -1.34 18.89
CA SER A 186 -16.85 0.07 19.02
C SER A 186 -15.49 0.20 19.70
N GLN A 187 -14.64 1.09 19.18
CA GLN A 187 -13.32 1.41 19.72
C GLN A 187 -13.35 1.82 21.19
N ARG A 188 -14.46 2.37 21.70
CA ARG A 188 -14.62 2.72 23.12
C ARG A 188 -14.43 1.53 24.07
N TRP A 189 -14.63 0.31 23.58
CA TRP A 189 -14.47 -0.92 24.36
C TRP A 189 -13.02 -1.38 24.47
N VAL A 190 -12.10 -0.86 23.64
CA VAL A 190 -10.70 -1.31 23.58
C VAL A 190 -10.03 -1.22 24.96
N LEU A 191 -10.04 -0.07 25.62
CA LEU A 191 -9.37 0.08 26.92
C LEU A 191 -10.05 -0.71 28.05
N PRO A 192 -11.39 -0.74 28.19
CA PRO A 192 -12.06 -1.59 29.17
C PRO A 192 -11.73 -3.08 29.03
N VAL A 193 -11.73 -3.63 27.81
CA VAL A 193 -11.41 -5.06 27.61
C VAL A 193 -9.94 -5.35 27.81
N GLU A 194 -9.05 -4.41 27.45
CA GLU A 194 -7.62 -4.51 27.71
C GLU A 194 -7.32 -4.56 29.22
N ALA A 195 -8.04 -3.76 30.02
CA ALA A 195 -7.96 -3.81 31.48
C ALA A 195 -8.42 -5.17 32.03
N LEU A 196 -9.50 -5.75 31.50
CA LEU A 196 -9.95 -7.08 31.88
C LEU A 196 -8.91 -8.16 31.52
N ALA A 197 -8.33 -8.12 30.32
CA ALA A 197 -7.26 -9.03 29.91
C ALA A 197 -6.05 -8.93 30.86
N THR A 198 -5.67 -7.71 31.24
CA THR A 198 -4.59 -7.44 32.20
C THR A 198 -4.89 -8.03 33.56
N LEU A 199 -6.11 -7.86 34.08
CA LEU A 199 -6.52 -8.45 35.37
C LEU A 199 -6.46 -9.98 35.36
N LEU A 200 -6.93 -10.61 34.27
CA LEU A 200 -6.84 -12.07 34.10
C LEU A 200 -5.39 -12.54 34.06
N LEU A 201 -4.51 -11.81 33.36
CA LEU A 201 -3.09 -12.11 33.31
C LEU A 201 -2.45 -12.04 34.70
N LEU A 202 -2.68 -10.94 35.42
CA LEU A 202 -2.16 -10.72 36.77
C LEU A 202 -2.66 -11.81 37.73
N ALA A 203 -3.95 -12.18 37.65
CA ALA A 203 -4.50 -13.28 38.43
C ALA A 203 -3.84 -14.62 38.09
N GLY A 204 -3.63 -14.93 36.81
CA GLY A 204 -2.94 -16.15 36.36
C GLY A 204 -1.49 -16.22 36.85
N ILE A 205 -0.74 -15.11 36.74
CA ILE A 205 0.63 -15.00 37.25
C ILE A 205 0.65 -15.16 38.78
N ALA A 206 -0.27 -14.49 39.50
CA ALA A 206 -0.35 -14.59 40.95
C ALA A 206 -0.65 -16.01 41.43
N LEU A 207 -1.52 -16.75 40.74
CA LEU A 207 -1.78 -18.17 41.02
C LEU A 207 -0.54 -19.02 40.77
N ALA A 208 0.14 -18.83 39.64
CA ALA A 208 1.37 -19.55 39.32
C ALA A 208 2.49 -19.30 40.34
N LEU A 209 2.62 -18.06 40.82
CA LEU A 209 3.58 -17.68 41.88
C LEU A 209 3.22 -18.32 43.23
N ARG A 210 1.95 -18.26 43.66
CA ARG A 210 1.48 -18.86 44.92
C ARG A 210 1.75 -20.36 44.97
N ARG A 211 1.65 -21.03 43.82
CA ARG A 211 1.89 -22.47 43.67
C ARG A 211 3.36 -22.84 43.51
N LYS A 212 4.25 -21.85 43.34
CA LYS A 212 5.67 -22.03 43.03
C LYS A 212 5.91 -22.72 41.68
N ASP A 213 4.94 -22.62 40.77
CA ASP A 213 5.06 -23.11 39.37
C ASP A 213 5.99 -22.21 38.56
N VAL A 214 6.11 -20.94 38.96
CA VAL A 214 7.05 -19.95 38.42
C VAL A 214 7.71 -19.17 39.56
N GLN A 215 8.89 -18.60 39.28
CA GLN A 215 9.56 -17.65 40.16
C GLN A 215 9.53 -16.26 39.52
N PHE A 216 9.18 -15.22 40.29
CA PHE A 216 9.04 -13.85 39.75
C PHE A 216 10.32 -13.33 39.08
N SER A 217 11.48 -13.53 39.72
CA SER A 217 12.78 -13.17 39.15
C SER A 217 13.06 -13.88 37.84
N ARG A 218 12.65 -15.15 37.70
CA ARG A 218 12.84 -15.94 36.48
C ARG A 218 11.87 -15.53 35.37
N VAL A 219 10.64 -15.12 35.70
CA VAL A 219 9.72 -14.51 34.72
C VAL A 219 10.29 -13.19 34.20
N LEU A 220 10.84 -12.35 35.08
CA LEU A 220 11.47 -11.09 34.67
C LEU A 220 12.70 -11.32 33.79
N LEU A 221 13.58 -12.27 34.17
CA LEU A 221 14.75 -12.65 33.36
C LEU A 221 14.34 -13.32 32.04
N ALA A 222 13.22 -14.05 32.00
CA ALA A 222 12.67 -14.67 30.80
C ALA A 222 12.17 -13.66 29.76
N LEU A 223 11.98 -12.38 30.12
CA LEU A 223 11.73 -11.33 29.12
C LEU A 223 12.88 -11.23 28.11
N LEU A 224 14.14 -11.36 28.54
CA LEU A 224 15.31 -11.27 27.66
C LEU A 224 15.27 -12.28 26.49
N PRO A 225 15.13 -13.60 26.72
CA PRO A 225 15.01 -14.55 25.62
C PRO A 225 13.69 -14.41 24.84
N VAL A 226 12.60 -13.93 25.43
CA VAL A 226 11.36 -13.64 24.69
C VAL A 226 11.60 -12.53 23.67
N THR A 227 12.14 -11.39 24.10
CA THR A 227 12.47 -10.28 23.18
C THR A 227 13.54 -10.70 22.17
N GLY A 228 14.53 -11.48 22.62
CA GLY A 228 15.56 -12.05 21.75
C GLY A 228 14.97 -12.92 20.64
N LEU A 229 13.97 -13.77 20.93
CA LEU A 229 13.31 -14.61 19.94
C LEU A 229 12.55 -13.80 18.88
N LEU A 230 11.86 -12.74 19.31
CA LEU A 230 11.15 -11.81 18.40
C LEU A 230 12.11 -11.14 17.43
N LEU A 231 13.18 -10.53 17.97
CA LEU A 231 14.15 -9.79 17.16
C LEU A 231 15.01 -10.72 16.31
N LEU A 232 15.30 -11.94 16.78
CA LEU A 232 16.07 -12.93 16.03
C LEU A 232 15.32 -13.37 14.78
N ALA A 233 14.01 -13.65 14.87
CA ALA A 233 13.22 -14.04 13.70
C ALA A 233 13.19 -12.93 12.65
N ALA A 234 12.87 -11.70 13.06
CA ALA A 234 12.86 -10.52 12.19
C ALA A 234 14.24 -10.23 11.58
N GLY A 235 15.28 -10.21 12.41
CA GLY A 235 16.65 -9.93 12.00
C GLY A 235 17.22 -11.00 11.07
N ALA A 236 17.03 -12.29 11.37
CA ALA A 236 17.49 -13.38 10.52
C ALA A 236 16.83 -13.33 9.14
N MET A 237 15.52 -13.08 9.09
CA MET A 237 14.79 -12.93 7.84
C MET A 237 15.27 -11.72 7.04
N ALA A 238 15.41 -10.55 7.67
CA ALA A 238 15.86 -9.33 7.00
C ALA A 238 17.30 -9.44 6.47
N LEU A 239 18.22 -10.03 7.25
CA LEU A 239 19.60 -10.28 6.83
C LEU A 239 19.65 -11.27 5.66
N LEU A 240 18.91 -12.37 5.74
CA LEU A 240 18.86 -13.36 4.68
C LEU A 240 18.23 -12.79 3.41
N TRP A 241 17.14 -12.03 3.53
CA TRP A 241 16.53 -11.33 2.40
C TRP A 241 17.51 -10.37 1.75
N THR A 242 18.27 -9.61 2.54
CA THR A 242 19.31 -8.72 1.99
C THR A 242 20.28 -9.52 1.14
N ALA A 243 20.85 -10.62 1.66
CA ALA A 243 21.75 -11.46 0.86
C ALA A 243 21.08 -12.01 -0.42
N ILE A 244 19.83 -12.48 -0.32
CA ILE A 244 19.06 -13.01 -1.46
C ILE A 244 18.78 -11.92 -2.50
N SER A 245 18.40 -10.71 -2.09
CA SER A 245 18.11 -9.62 -3.02
C SER A 245 19.35 -9.18 -3.79
N TRP A 246 20.54 -9.27 -3.18
CA TRP A 246 21.82 -9.06 -3.88
C TRP A 246 22.10 -10.18 -4.89
N LEU A 247 21.90 -11.44 -4.50
CA LEU A 247 22.08 -12.61 -5.38
C LEU A 247 21.11 -12.62 -6.57
N LEU A 248 19.91 -12.10 -6.36
CA LEU A 248 18.82 -12.04 -7.33
C LEU A 248 18.65 -10.65 -7.94
N ALA A 249 19.69 -9.81 -7.93
CA ALA A 249 19.62 -8.50 -8.57
C ALA A 249 19.22 -8.62 -10.06
N GLY A 250 18.27 -7.80 -10.49
CA GLY A 250 17.71 -7.85 -11.85
C GLY A 250 16.65 -8.93 -12.09
N ARG A 251 16.22 -9.63 -11.03
CA ARG A 251 15.04 -10.51 -11.05
C ARG A 251 13.77 -9.73 -10.70
N HIS A 252 12.62 -10.33 -11.00
CA HIS A 252 11.28 -9.77 -10.81
C HIS A 252 10.83 -9.92 -9.34
N LEU A 253 11.30 -9.04 -8.47
CA LEU A 253 11.14 -9.13 -7.01
C LEU A 253 10.19 -8.07 -6.41
N ASP A 254 9.84 -7.06 -7.20
CA ASP A 254 9.11 -5.85 -6.79
C ASP A 254 7.59 -5.97 -6.96
N THR A 255 7.07 -7.19 -6.97
CA THR A 255 5.65 -7.51 -7.20
C THR A 255 5.16 -8.71 -6.38
N ASP A 256 3.86 -9.02 -6.44
CA ASP A 256 3.18 -10.09 -5.71
C ASP A 256 3.10 -11.43 -6.47
N THR A 257 4.17 -11.81 -7.17
CA THR A 257 4.22 -13.08 -7.92
C THR A 257 4.25 -14.33 -7.02
N PRO A 258 3.81 -15.50 -7.53
CA PRO A 258 3.99 -16.78 -6.84
C PRO A 258 5.45 -17.08 -6.45
N ALA A 259 6.42 -16.64 -7.27
CA ALA A 259 7.85 -16.77 -6.97
C ALA A 259 8.23 -16.02 -5.69
N ASN A 260 7.77 -14.78 -5.55
CA ASN A 260 8.05 -13.93 -4.40
C ASN A 260 7.32 -14.43 -3.14
N ALA A 261 6.11 -14.97 -3.28
CA ALA A 261 5.41 -15.64 -2.18
C ALA A 261 6.17 -16.88 -1.67
N LEU A 262 6.78 -17.66 -2.57
CA LEU A 262 7.66 -18.77 -2.18
C LEU A 262 8.93 -18.26 -1.46
N LEU A 263 9.56 -17.20 -1.96
CA LEU A 263 10.72 -16.60 -1.28
C LEU A 263 10.36 -16.15 0.14
N LEU A 264 9.24 -15.43 0.32
CA LEU A 264 8.75 -15.03 1.65
C LEU A 264 8.46 -16.24 2.55
N THR A 265 7.86 -17.30 2.00
CA THR A 265 7.59 -18.55 2.73
C THR A 265 8.88 -19.22 3.19
N GLY A 266 9.88 -19.32 2.30
CA GLY A 266 11.19 -19.86 2.63
C GLY A 266 11.91 -19.03 3.70
N LEU A 267 11.84 -17.70 3.62
CA LEU A 267 12.36 -16.79 4.66
C LEU A 267 11.65 -17.01 6.00
N ALA A 268 10.31 -17.11 6.00
CA ALA A 268 9.53 -17.37 7.22
C ALA A 268 9.93 -18.72 7.86
N LEU A 269 10.15 -19.76 7.05
CA LEU A 269 10.67 -21.04 7.54
C LEU A 269 12.08 -20.92 8.13
N CYS A 270 12.96 -20.09 7.55
CA CYS A 270 14.26 -19.76 8.14
C CYS A 270 14.12 -19.00 9.47
N GLY A 271 13.15 -18.09 9.60
CA GLY A 271 12.81 -17.41 10.86
C GLY A 271 12.34 -18.40 11.93
N VAL A 272 11.46 -19.34 11.56
CA VAL A 272 11.02 -20.45 12.42
C VAL A 272 12.22 -21.33 12.82
N LEU A 273 13.13 -21.63 11.90
CA LEU A 273 14.33 -22.42 12.16
C LEU A 273 15.26 -21.73 13.17
N ALA A 274 15.56 -20.45 12.95
CA ALA A 274 16.37 -19.65 13.86
C ALA A 274 15.73 -19.61 15.27
N GLY A 275 14.42 -19.42 15.33
CA GLY A 275 13.67 -19.44 16.58
C GLY A 275 13.65 -20.81 17.26
N ALA A 276 13.54 -21.90 16.51
CA ALA A 276 13.56 -23.27 17.03
C ALA A 276 14.95 -23.66 17.58
N LEU A 277 16.03 -23.22 16.91
CA LEU A 277 17.41 -23.36 17.38
C LEU A 277 17.61 -22.58 18.69
N PHE A 278 17.17 -21.33 18.74
CA PHE A 278 17.23 -20.51 19.95
C PHE A 278 16.40 -21.10 21.09
N PHE A 279 15.18 -21.58 20.78
CA PHE A 279 14.33 -22.30 21.73
C PHE A 279 15.06 -23.52 22.32
N HIS A 280 15.77 -24.29 21.48
CA HIS A 280 16.50 -25.48 21.93
C HIS A 280 17.53 -25.16 23.02
N TRP A 281 18.13 -23.97 22.96
CA TRP A 281 19.06 -23.47 23.97
C TRP A 281 18.33 -22.96 25.23
N ILE A 282 17.35 -22.05 25.10
CA ILE A 282 16.70 -21.41 26.26
C ILE A 282 15.89 -22.38 27.14
N ARG A 283 15.36 -23.48 26.57
CA ARG A 283 14.58 -24.48 27.34
C ARG A 283 15.42 -25.28 28.35
N ARG A 284 16.74 -25.12 28.33
CA ARG A 284 17.66 -25.65 29.36
C ARG A 284 17.74 -24.72 30.57
N ILE A 285 17.39 -23.45 30.39
CA ILE A 285 17.55 -22.38 31.37
C ILE A 285 16.21 -22.00 32.00
N PHE A 286 15.10 -22.00 31.25
CA PHE A 286 13.78 -21.56 31.73
C PHE A 286 12.70 -22.63 31.53
N ALA A 287 11.73 -22.66 32.44
CA ALA A 287 10.54 -23.49 32.31
C ALA A 287 9.54 -22.91 31.30
N ALA A 288 8.72 -23.78 30.68
CA ALA A 288 7.71 -23.34 29.70
C ALA A 288 6.68 -22.37 30.31
N TYR A 289 6.29 -22.57 31.57
CA TYR A 289 5.41 -21.66 32.30
C TYR A 289 6.03 -20.27 32.50
N GLU A 290 7.33 -20.20 32.83
CA GLU A 290 8.04 -18.93 33.03
C GLU A 290 8.14 -18.14 31.72
N LEU A 291 8.51 -18.82 30.63
CA LEU A 291 8.57 -18.23 29.29
C LEU A 291 7.20 -17.78 28.78
N PHE A 292 6.14 -18.55 29.01
CA PHE A 292 4.79 -18.20 28.59
C PHE A 292 4.22 -17.03 29.39
N ALA A 293 4.42 -17.01 30.72
CA ALA A 293 4.05 -15.86 31.56
C ALA A 293 4.80 -14.59 31.15
N ALA A 294 6.11 -14.69 30.89
CA ALA A 294 6.92 -13.57 30.38
C ALA A 294 6.43 -13.09 29.01
N THR A 295 6.09 -14.01 28.11
CA THR A 295 5.51 -13.70 26.79
C THR A 295 4.21 -12.92 26.93
N LEU A 296 3.26 -13.40 27.73
CA LEU A 296 1.98 -12.71 27.91
C LEU A 296 2.16 -11.35 28.60
N GLY A 297 3.07 -11.24 29.58
CA GLY A 297 3.43 -9.97 30.22
C GLY A 297 3.98 -8.96 29.22
N PHE A 298 4.96 -9.37 28.41
CA PHE A 298 5.54 -8.52 27.37
C PHE A 298 4.49 -8.10 26.33
N LEU A 299 3.71 -9.05 25.81
CA LEU A 299 2.70 -8.77 24.80
C LEU A 299 1.55 -7.94 25.34
N CYS A 300 1.17 -8.07 26.62
CA CYS A 300 0.20 -7.21 27.27
C CYS A 300 0.68 -5.76 27.30
N CYS A 301 1.96 -5.51 27.64
CA CYS A 301 2.53 -4.17 27.57
C CYS A 301 2.50 -3.60 26.15
N CYS A 302 2.90 -4.40 25.14
CA CYS A 302 2.80 -3.99 23.74
C CYS A 302 1.36 -3.73 23.31
N SER A 303 0.42 -4.57 23.76
CA SER A 303 -1.01 -4.45 23.46
C SER A 303 -1.58 -3.13 24.00
N TRP A 304 -1.22 -2.72 25.23
CA TRP A 304 -1.56 -1.40 25.77
C TRP A 304 -1.02 -0.24 24.92
N VAL A 305 0.24 -0.33 24.46
CA VAL A 305 0.82 0.70 23.60
C VAL A 305 0.05 0.83 22.30
N VAL A 306 -0.29 -0.30 21.65
CA VAL A 306 -1.09 -0.31 20.43
C VAL A 306 -2.51 0.19 20.71
N ALA A 307 -3.16 -0.27 21.78
CA ALA A 307 -4.52 0.14 22.17
C ALA A 307 -4.66 1.66 22.35
N VAL A 308 -3.62 2.34 22.82
CA VAL A 308 -3.62 3.80 23.03
C VAL A 308 -3.14 4.57 21.80
N LYS A 309 -2.07 4.13 21.14
CA LYS A 309 -1.43 4.87 20.04
C LYS A 309 -2.02 4.55 18.67
N PHE A 310 -2.52 3.35 18.49
CA PHE A 310 -3.08 2.86 17.22
C PHE A 310 -4.25 1.89 17.47
N PRO A 311 -5.40 2.38 18.00
CA PRO A 311 -6.50 1.52 18.42
C PRO A 311 -7.04 0.63 17.30
N ALA A 312 -6.99 1.12 16.05
CA ALA A 312 -7.46 0.42 14.86
C ALA A 312 -6.80 -0.96 14.63
N GLY A 313 -5.56 -1.15 15.11
CA GLY A 313 -4.82 -2.42 15.07
C GLY A 313 -4.81 -3.21 16.39
N SER A 314 -5.48 -2.72 17.44
CA SER A 314 -5.42 -3.30 18.80
C SER A 314 -5.82 -4.78 18.86
N TYR A 315 -6.77 -5.20 18.02
CA TYR A 315 -7.27 -6.57 17.98
C TYR A 315 -6.16 -7.61 17.71
N LEU A 316 -5.07 -7.23 17.02
CA LEU A 316 -3.98 -8.15 16.67
C LEU A 316 -3.30 -8.74 17.91
N LEU A 317 -3.03 -7.91 18.93
CA LEU A 317 -2.38 -8.36 20.16
C LEU A 317 -3.39 -8.68 21.26
N PHE A 318 -4.52 -7.96 21.30
CA PHE A 318 -5.54 -8.15 22.32
C PHE A 318 -6.05 -9.59 22.38
N TRP A 319 -6.50 -10.17 21.26
CA TRP A 319 -7.12 -11.51 21.28
C TRP A 319 -6.14 -12.62 21.71
N PRO A 320 -4.89 -12.67 21.17
CA PRO A 320 -3.89 -13.61 21.65
C PRO A 320 -3.57 -13.46 23.14
N VAL A 321 -3.42 -12.22 23.63
CA VAL A 321 -3.13 -11.95 25.05
C VAL A 321 -4.31 -12.34 25.92
N PHE A 322 -5.53 -11.97 25.55
CA PHE A 322 -6.75 -12.26 26.30
C PHE A 322 -6.96 -13.77 26.45
N PHE A 323 -6.96 -14.51 25.34
CA PHE A 323 -7.12 -15.96 25.39
C PHE A 323 -5.93 -16.68 26.03
N GLY A 324 -4.71 -16.20 25.81
CA GLY A 324 -3.52 -16.72 26.50
C GLY A 324 -3.59 -16.52 28.02
N SER A 325 -4.09 -15.36 28.46
CA SER A 325 -4.28 -15.03 29.88
C SER A 325 -5.35 -15.89 30.54
N ILE A 326 -6.47 -16.15 29.84
CA ILE A 326 -7.47 -17.14 30.27
C ILE A 326 -6.80 -18.52 30.41
N GLY A 327 -6.01 -18.93 29.42
CA GLY A 327 -5.30 -20.20 29.43
C GLY A 327 -4.36 -20.35 30.64
N LEU A 328 -3.55 -19.33 30.92
CA LEU A 328 -2.66 -19.29 32.07
C LEU A 328 -3.45 -19.34 33.39
N PHE A 329 -4.52 -18.55 33.50
CA PHE A 329 -5.40 -18.51 34.68
C PHE A 329 -6.05 -19.88 34.95
N VAL A 330 -6.68 -20.47 33.93
CA VAL A 330 -7.34 -21.79 34.04
C VAL A 330 -6.35 -22.90 34.37
N SER A 331 -5.14 -22.86 33.79
CA SER A 331 -4.10 -23.83 34.14
C SER A 331 -3.71 -23.71 35.62
N GLY A 332 -3.62 -22.49 36.15
CA GLY A 332 -3.33 -22.22 37.56
C GLY A 332 -4.39 -22.71 38.55
N LEU A 333 -5.66 -22.86 38.11
CA LEU A 333 -6.75 -23.40 38.95
C LEU A 333 -6.66 -24.92 39.16
N ARG A 334 -5.92 -25.66 38.33
CA ARG A 334 -5.84 -27.14 38.42
C ARG A 334 -4.98 -27.57 39.61
N LYS A 335 -5.33 -28.68 40.28
CA LYS A 335 -4.60 -29.17 41.47
C LYS A 335 -3.14 -29.56 41.20
N ALA A 336 -2.81 -30.02 39.99
CA ALA A 336 -1.44 -30.33 39.58
C ALA A 336 -1.14 -29.71 38.21
N PRO A 337 -0.06 -28.91 38.06
CA PRO A 337 0.35 -28.39 36.77
C PRO A 337 0.86 -29.54 35.91
N SER A 338 0.38 -29.65 34.67
CA SER A 338 0.96 -30.54 33.68
C SER A 338 1.29 -29.77 32.40
N PRO A 339 2.36 -30.13 31.67
CA PRO A 339 2.64 -29.55 30.36
C PRO A 339 1.49 -29.72 29.38
N ALA A 340 0.78 -30.85 29.43
CA ALA A 340 -0.40 -31.10 28.60
C ALA A 340 -1.56 -30.13 28.92
N ALA A 341 -1.79 -29.82 30.20
CA ALA A 341 -2.80 -28.83 30.59
C ALA A 341 -2.47 -27.43 30.06
N LEU A 342 -1.21 -27.00 30.14
CA LEU A 342 -0.79 -25.71 29.63
C LEU A 342 -1.00 -25.63 28.11
N ILE A 343 -0.58 -26.67 27.38
CA ILE A 343 -0.74 -26.78 25.92
C ILE A 343 -2.20 -26.63 25.51
N VAL A 344 -3.11 -27.38 26.15
CA VAL A 344 -4.55 -27.30 25.85
C VAL A 344 -5.10 -25.91 26.20
N ALA A 345 -4.70 -25.36 27.35
CA ALA A 345 -5.21 -24.08 27.82
C ALA A 345 -4.71 -22.89 26.98
N SER A 346 -3.49 -22.96 26.43
CA SER A 346 -2.93 -21.92 25.56
C SER A 346 -3.44 -21.97 24.12
N LEU A 347 -4.11 -23.04 23.71
CA LEU A 347 -4.50 -23.28 22.31
C LEU A 347 -5.33 -22.14 21.70
N PRO A 348 -6.36 -21.59 22.38
CA PRO A 348 -7.13 -20.48 21.82
C PRO A 348 -6.29 -19.23 21.58
N GLY A 349 -5.33 -18.92 22.47
CA GLY A 349 -4.41 -17.79 22.31
C GLY A 349 -3.51 -17.93 21.10
N THR A 350 -2.83 -19.07 20.98
CA THR A 350 -1.95 -19.36 19.84
C THR A 350 -2.73 -19.46 18.53
N ALA A 351 -3.91 -20.08 18.53
CA ALA A 351 -4.76 -20.18 17.35
C ALA A 351 -5.22 -18.79 16.89
N SER A 352 -5.69 -17.94 17.82
CA SER A 352 -6.09 -16.57 17.47
C SER A 352 -4.93 -15.77 16.86
N ALA A 353 -3.71 -15.94 17.37
CA ALA A 353 -2.53 -15.29 16.81
C ALA A 353 -2.25 -15.73 15.38
N LEU A 354 -2.25 -17.03 15.11
CA LEU A 354 -1.99 -17.56 13.77
C LEU A 354 -3.05 -17.09 12.76
N LEU A 355 -4.32 -17.07 13.17
CA LEU A 355 -5.44 -16.63 12.34
C LEU A 355 -5.41 -15.13 12.03
N LEU A 356 -4.94 -14.31 12.98
CA LEU A 356 -4.87 -12.86 12.81
C LEU A 356 -3.58 -12.41 12.11
N PHE A 357 -2.45 -13.06 12.39
CA PHE A 357 -1.16 -12.64 11.86
C PHE A 357 -0.96 -13.05 10.41
N ALA A 358 -1.41 -14.25 10.00
CA ALA A 358 -1.20 -14.72 8.64
C ALA A 358 -1.82 -13.80 7.56
N PRO A 359 -3.09 -13.35 7.68
CA PRO A 359 -3.65 -12.37 6.75
C PRO A 359 -2.89 -11.04 6.76
N VAL A 360 -2.40 -10.58 7.91
CA VAL A 360 -1.63 -9.32 7.98
C VAL A 360 -0.29 -9.45 7.29
N VAL A 361 0.43 -10.56 7.49
CA VAL A 361 1.68 -10.85 6.76
C VAL A 361 1.42 -10.85 5.25
N TYR A 362 0.34 -11.48 4.82
CA TYR A 362 -0.06 -11.50 3.42
C TYR A 362 -0.41 -10.10 2.89
N LEU A 363 -1.20 -9.31 3.60
CA LEU A 363 -1.55 -7.95 3.19
C LEU A 363 -0.32 -7.01 3.16
N VAL A 364 0.59 -7.13 4.13
CA VAL A 364 1.85 -6.37 4.12
C VAL A 364 2.67 -6.74 2.89
N TYR A 365 2.79 -8.03 2.57
CA TYR A 365 3.44 -8.49 1.35
C TYR A 365 2.73 -7.97 0.09
N LEU A 366 1.41 -8.04 0.04
CA LEU A 366 0.62 -7.58 -1.10
C LEU A 366 0.81 -6.08 -1.37
N PHE A 367 0.74 -5.26 -0.32
CA PHE A 367 0.78 -3.81 -0.49
C PHE A 367 2.20 -3.25 -0.67
N PHE A 368 3.18 -3.82 0.03
CA PHE A 368 4.56 -3.34 0.04
C PHE A 368 5.53 -4.20 -0.78
N THR A 369 5.07 -5.31 -1.35
CA THR A 369 5.86 -6.28 -2.11
C THR A 369 7.03 -6.85 -1.31
N LEU A 370 7.92 -7.62 -1.96
CA LEU A 370 9.02 -8.29 -1.28
C LEU A 370 10.20 -7.33 -1.10
N ASN A 371 10.20 -6.59 0.01
CA ASN A 371 11.30 -5.73 0.42
C ASN A 371 11.73 -5.98 1.87
N VAL A 372 12.83 -5.37 2.30
CA VAL A 372 13.40 -5.61 3.64
C VAL A 372 12.46 -5.22 4.79
N ILE A 373 11.65 -4.18 4.62
CA ILE A 373 10.66 -3.74 5.62
C ILE A 373 9.55 -4.78 5.71
N SER A 374 8.97 -5.18 4.58
CA SER A 374 7.92 -6.22 4.53
C SER A 374 8.40 -7.53 5.15
N VAL A 375 9.63 -7.95 4.83
CA VAL A 375 10.26 -9.15 5.39
C VAL A 375 10.51 -9.01 6.89
N ALA A 376 10.99 -7.86 7.36
CA ALA A 376 11.21 -7.62 8.79
C ALA A 376 9.89 -7.63 9.57
N VAL A 377 8.83 -7.02 9.04
CA VAL A 377 7.49 -7.03 9.64
C VAL A 377 6.93 -8.46 9.66
N ALA A 378 7.04 -9.20 8.55
CA ALA A 378 6.66 -10.62 8.50
C ALA A 378 7.45 -11.43 9.54
N GLY A 379 8.75 -11.19 9.67
CA GLY A 379 9.59 -11.85 10.67
C GLY A 379 9.25 -11.49 12.11
N LEU A 380 8.77 -10.27 12.38
CA LEU A 380 8.22 -9.90 13.67
C LEU A 380 6.95 -10.73 13.98
N PHE A 381 6.03 -10.88 13.03
CA PHE A 381 4.85 -11.73 13.19
C PHE A 381 5.18 -13.21 13.36
N VAL A 382 6.18 -13.72 12.63
CA VAL A 382 6.73 -15.08 12.84
C VAL A 382 7.29 -15.19 14.25
N GLY A 383 8.07 -14.21 14.71
CA GLY A 383 8.55 -14.13 16.09
C GLY A 383 7.41 -14.16 17.11
N LEU A 384 6.37 -13.34 16.91
CA LEU A 384 5.19 -13.27 17.78
C LEU A 384 4.47 -14.62 17.86
N ALA A 385 4.30 -15.30 16.71
CA ALA A 385 3.75 -16.64 16.66
C ALA A 385 4.64 -17.66 17.40
N LEU A 386 5.96 -17.55 17.29
CA LEU A 386 6.91 -18.42 17.99
C LEU A 386 6.85 -18.25 19.52
N VAL A 387 6.84 -17.02 20.03
CA VAL A 387 6.76 -16.77 21.49
C VAL A 387 5.44 -17.28 22.06
N LEU A 388 4.33 -17.09 21.34
CA LEU A 388 3.01 -17.62 21.73
C LEU A 388 2.91 -19.14 21.60
N SER A 389 3.82 -19.76 20.83
CA SER A 389 3.89 -21.20 20.64
C SER A 389 4.85 -21.91 21.60
N LEU A 390 5.50 -21.18 22.52
CA LEU A 390 6.46 -21.76 23.47
C LEU A 390 5.92 -22.96 24.29
N PRO A 391 4.64 -23.00 24.71
CA PRO A 391 4.07 -24.19 25.36
C PRO A 391 4.15 -25.47 24.53
N TYR A 392 4.07 -25.38 23.20
CA TYR A 392 4.05 -26.53 22.27
C TYR A 392 5.44 -26.91 21.78
N MET A 393 6.45 -26.07 21.98
CA MET A 393 7.76 -26.23 21.32
C MET A 393 8.49 -27.52 21.70
N ASN A 394 8.19 -28.13 22.87
CA ASN A 394 8.73 -29.45 23.21
C ASN A 394 8.05 -30.61 22.45
N LEU A 395 6.83 -30.43 21.95
CA LEU A 395 6.18 -31.34 21.01
C LEU A 395 6.70 -31.13 19.59
N LEU A 396 6.82 -29.86 19.17
CA LEU A 396 7.26 -29.49 17.83
C LEU A 396 8.74 -29.80 17.59
N VAL A 397 9.60 -29.58 18.60
CA VAL A 397 11.04 -29.87 18.54
C VAL A 397 11.40 -30.81 19.70
N PRO A 398 11.19 -32.14 19.56
CA PRO A 398 11.41 -33.11 20.63
C PRO A 398 12.86 -33.12 21.13
N ARG A 399 13.05 -33.36 22.44
CA ARG A 399 14.39 -33.45 23.05
C ARG A 399 15.22 -34.63 22.54
N SER A 400 14.56 -35.73 22.19
CA SER A 400 15.23 -36.97 21.75
C SER A 400 15.78 -36.88 20.33
N ARG A 401 15.19 -36.05 19.45
CA ARG A 401 15.50 -36.00 18.02
C ARG A 401 15.47 -34.58 17.42
N PRO A 402 16.03 -33.54 18.07
CA PRO A 402 15.88 -32.17 17.57
C PRO A 402 16.52 -31.98 16.19
N GLY A 403 17.64 -32.65 15.91
CA GLY A 403 18.33 -32.57 14.63
C GLY A 403 17.51 -33.06 13.43
N LEU A 404 16.63 -34.05 13.62
CA LEU A 404 15.75 -34.52 12.55
C LEU A 404 14.74 -33.43 12.13
N VAL A 405 14.05 -32.83 13.10
CA VAL A 405 13.06 -31.77 12.82
C VAL A 405 13.73 -30.54 12.23
N LEU A 406 14.84 -30.09 12.83
CA LEU A 406 15.57 -28.92 12.36
C LEU A 406 16.18 -29.16 10.97
N GLY A 407 16.65 -30.38 10.69
CA GLY A 407 17.14 -30.80 9.38
C GLY A 407 16.03 -30.77 8.32
N ILE A 408 14.86 -31.34 8.60
CA ILE A 408 13.69 -31.28 7.70
C ILE A 408 13.31 -29.82 7.43
N LEU A 409 13.20 -29.00 8.48
CA LEU A 409 12.82 -27.59 8.33
C LEU A 409 13.84 -26.82 7.47
N LEU A 410 15.13 -27.03 7.69
CA LEU A 410 16.19 -26.45 6.87
C LEU A 410 16.10 -26.90 5.41
N THR A 411 15.94 -28.20 5.17
CA THR A 411 15.82 -28.74 3.80
C THR A 411 14.62 -28.18 3.07
N VAL A 412 13.46 -28.11 3.73
CA VAL A 412 12.24 -27.52 3.13
C VAL A 412 12.43 -26.02 2.89
N ALA A 413 13.00 -25.28 3.83
CA ALA A 413 13.27 -23.84 3.66
C ALA A 413 14.18 -23.59 2.44
N ILE A 414 15.29 -24.33 2.32
CA ILE A 414 16.20 -24.23 1.16
C ILE A 414 15.48 -24.60 -0.13
N ALA A 415 14.72 -25.70 -0.17
CA ALA A 415 14.02 -26.13 -1.36
C ALA A 415 13.01 -25.08 -1.85
N VAL A 416 12.27 -24.47 -0.93
CA VAL A 416 11.29 -23.41 -1.22
C VAL A 416 11.99 -22.13 -1.69
N LEU A 417 13.07 -21.70 -1.04
CA LEU A 417 13.86 -20.54 -1.46
C LEU A 417 14.47 -20.73 -2.85
N VAL A 418 15.08 -21.89 -3.12
CA VAL A 418 15.63 -22.23 -4.44
C VAL A 418 14.53 -22.23 -5.48
N ARG A 419 13.36 -22.82 -5.19
CA ARG A 419 12.23 -22.82 -6.12
C ARG A 419 11.76 -21.40 -6.44
N GLY A 420 11.58 -20.55 -5.41
CA GLY A 420 11.23 -19.14 -5.60
C GLY A 420 12.25 -18.40 -6.45
N ALA A 421 13.55 -18.57 -6.17
CA ALA A 421 14.63 -17.96 -6.93
C ALA A 421 14.69 -18.42 -8.41
N THR A 422 14.36 -19.68 -8.69
CA THR A 422 14.31 -20.18 -10.08
C THR A 422 13.14 -19.61 -10.88
N LEU A 423 12.07 -19.19 -10.20
CA LEU A 423 10.85 -18.66 -10.81
C LEU A 423 10.80 -17.13 -10.88
N SER A 424 11.71 -16.41 -10.23
CA SER A 424 11.71 -14.93 -10.19
C SER A 424 12.27 -14.27 -11.45
N GLY A 425 12.47 -15.00 -12.55
CA GLY A 425 12.90 -14.41 -13.82
C GLY A 425 11.78 -13.64 -14.51
N HIS A 426 12.15 -12.62 -15.28
CA HIS A 426 11.22 -11.95 -16.20
C HIS A 426 10.81 -12.91 -17.32
N SER A 427 9.58 -12.78 -17.79
CA SER A 427 8.99 -13.59 -18.86
C SER A 427 7.94 -12.79 -19.61
N SER A 428 7.28 -13.38 -20.62
CA SER A 428 6.17 -12.69 -21.29
C SER A 428 4.93 -12.51 -20.42
N GLU A 429 4.76 -13.34 -19.38
CA GLU A 429 3.68 -13.20 -18.40
C GLU A 429 4.03 -12.16 -17.31
N HIS A 430 5.33 -12.03 -17.02
CA HIS A 430 5.90 -11.10 -16.04
C HIS A 430 7.04 -10.30 -16.67
N PRO A 431 6.75 -9.39 -17.61
CA PRO A 431 7.75 -8.64 -18.36
C PRO A 431 8.45 -7.60 -17.50
N ALA A 432 9.74 -7.34 -17.78
CA ALA A 432 10.47 -6.27 -17.10
C ALA A 432 10.04 -4.91 -17.63
N HIS A 433 10.05 -3.91 -16.75
CA HIS A 433 9.84 -2.52 -17.12
C HIS A 433 11.04 -1.95 -17.86
N ASP A 434 10.76 -1.17 -18.90
CA ASP A 434 11.78 -0.55 -19.75
C ASP A 434 11.28 0.79 -20.28
N THR A 435 12.16 1.79 -20.26
CA THR A 435 11.84 3.18 -20.57
C THR A 435 12.73 3.72 -21.67
N VAL A 436 12.13 4.06 -22.81
CA VAL A 436 12.76 4.85 -23.86
C VAL A 436 11.76 5.87 -24.37
N PHE A 437 12.15 7.14 -24.40
CA PHE A 437 11.35 8.20 -24.98
C PHE A 437 12.21 9.20 -25.75
N TYR A 438 11.54 9.97 -26.60
CA TYR A 438 12.16 10.99 -27.43
C TYR A 438 11.95 12.37 -26.81
N SER A 439 13.01 13.17 -26.69
CA SER A 439 12.92 14.58 -26.31
C SER A 439 13.52 15.49 -27.38
N LEU A 440 12.79 16.52 -27.79
CA LEU A 440 13.23 17.56 -28.72
C LEU A 440 13.32 18.92 -28.00
N ASN A 441 14.49 19.54 -28.08
CA ASN A 441 14.69 20.92 -27.69
C ASN A 441 14.38 21.86 -28.85
N ALA A 442 13.33 22.66 -28.71
CA ALA A 442 12.91 23.60 -29.73
C ALA A 442 13.78 24.87 -29.80
N ASP A 443 14.66 25.11 -28.82
CA ASP A 443 15.49 26.32 -28.76
C ASP A 443 16.76 26.20 -29.61
N ASP A 444 17.40 25.02 -29.61
CA ASP A 444 18.64 24.74 -30.34
C ASP A 444 18.48 23.63 -31.40
N SER A 445 17.24 23.12 -31.59
CA SER A 445 16.92 22.04 -32.53
C SER A 445 17.70 20.75 -32.29
N THR A 446 18.07 20.46 -31.04
CA THR A 446 18.70 19.19 -30.67
C THR A 446 17.66 18.17 -30.17
N ALA A 447 17.91 16.89 -30.42
CA ALA A 447 17.04 15.81 -29.96
C ALA A 447 17.85 14.69 -29.28
N ALA A 448 17.23 14.00 -28.33
CA ALA A 448 17.83 12.89 -27.63
C ALA A 448 16.85 11.75 -27.35
N TRP A 449 17.38 10.53 -27.38
CA TRP A 449 16.79 9.37 -26.73
C TRP A 449 17.14 9.41 -25.25
N ILE A 450 16.15 9.22 -24.39
CA ILE A 450 16.31 9.22 -22.94
C ILE A 450 15.73 7.94 -22.37
N SER A 451 16.42 7.38 -21.37
CA SER A 451 15.93 6.27 -20.54
C SER A 451 16.14 6.59 -19.05
N TYR A 452 15.14 6.25 -18.24
CA TYR A 452 15.17 6.37 -16.78
C TYR A 452 15.65 5.09 -16.09
N ASP A 453 15.89 4.03 -16.86
CA ASP A 453 16.19 2.71 -16.32
C ASP A 453 17.50 2.71 -15.54
N PRO A 454 17.65 1.80 -14.57
CA PRO A 454 18.90 1.65 -13.84
C PRO A 454 20.02 1.10 -14.73
N SER A 455 19.68 0.33 -15.76
CA SER A 455 20.60 -0.30 -16.70
C SER A 455 19.93 -0.48 -18.06
N LEU A 456 20.73 -0.41 -19.13
CA LEU A 456 20.26 -0.70 -20.49
C LEU A 456 20.22 -2.21 -20.74
N ASP A 457 19.13 -2.69 -21.33
CA ASP A 457 18.90 -4.08 -21.73
C ASP A 457 19.18 -4.30 -23.24
N ARG A 458 18.86 -5.49 -23.73
CA ARG A 458 19.11 -5.90 -25.14
C ARG A 458 18.34 -5.07 -26.17
N TRP A 459 17.16 -4.58 -25.83
CA TRP A 459 16.32 -3.76 -26.67
C TRP A 459 16.68 -2.28 -26.52
N SER A 460 16.73 -1.74 -25.31
CA SER A 460 17.03 -0.31 -25.11
C SER A 460 18.44 0.07 -25.60
N SER A 461 19.41 -0.85 -25.54
CA SER A 461 20.78 -0.65 -26.04
C SER A 461 20.90 -0.22 -27.51
N GLN A 462 19.87 -0.43 -28.33
CA GLN A 462 19.90 0.00 -29.74
C GLN A 462 19.84 1.53 -29.90
N PHE A 463 19.28 2.24 -28.91
CA PHE A 463 19.16 3.70 -28.92
C PHE A 463 20.39 4.39 -28.33
N PHE A 464 21.23 3.66 -27.59
CA PHE A 464 22.38 4.22 -26.86
C PHE A 464 23.70 3.59 -27.33
N PRO A 465 24.50 4.31 -28.16
CA PRO A 465 25.80 3.82 -28.63
C PRO A 465 26.77 3.61 -27.45
N ALA A 466 27.87 2.89 -27.67
CA ALA A 466 28.79 2.47 -26.60
C ALA A 466 29.29 3.63 -25.70
N GLY A 467 29.48 4.84 -26.26
CA GLY A 467 29.89 6.03 -25.50
C GLY A 467 28.79 6.71 -24.67
N ALA A 468 27.55 6.22 -24.74
CA ALA A 468 26.35 6.76 -24.07
C ALA A 468 25.72 5.76 -23.08
N ARG A 469 26.50 4.78 -22.60
CA ARG A 469 26.05 3.70 -21.69
C ARG A 469 26.32 3.98 -20.22
N GLU A 470 26.44 5.26 -19.87
CA GLU A 470 26.56 5.71 -18.49
C GLU A 470 25.46 6.73 -18.20
N ARG A 471 24.87 6.64 -17.00
CA ARG A 471 23.89 7.63 -16.57
C ARG A 471 24.61 8.94 -16.24
N ARG A 472 24.16 10.03 -16.87
CA ARG A 472 24.70 11.39 -16.68
C ARG A 472 23.58 12.32 -16.25
N ALA A 473 23.94 13.51 -15.75
CA ALA A 473 22.95 14.53 -15.46
C ALA A 473 22.03 14.75 -16.68
N ALA A 474 20.72 14.79 -16.45
CA ALA A 474 19.78 14.97 -17.53
C ALA A 474 20.11 16.26 -18.30
N PRO A 475 20.10 16.22 -19.64
CA PRO A 475 20.24 17.44 -20.42
C PRO A 475 19.21 18.49 -19.99
N GLN A 476 19.55 19.77 -20.12
CA GLN A 476 18.66 20.87 -19.69
C GLN A 476 17.26 20.79 -20.34
N TYR A 477 17.20 20.22 -21.54
CA TYR A 477 15.98 19.97 -22.33
C TYR A 477 15.21 18.68 -21.94
N VAL A 478 15.49 18.06 -20.80
CA VAL A 478 14.57 17.10 -20.15
C VAL A 478 13.76 17.84 -19.07
N GLY A 479 13.39 19.10 -19.34
CA GLY A 479 12.45 19.85 -18.50
C GLY A 479 12.99 20.26 -17.14
N GLY A 480 14.29 20.51 -17.06
CA GLY A 480 14.94 20.78 -15.77
C GLY A 480 14.96 19.57 -14.82
N ALA A 481 14.85 18.34 -15.33
CA ALA A 481 15.16 17.15 -14.55
C ALA A 481 16.60 17.23 -14.00
N THR A 482 16.78 16.89 -12.73
CA THR A 482 18.09 16.98 -12.05
C THR A 482 18.67 15.61 -11.70
N PHE A 483 17.92 14.53 -11.95
CA PHE A 483 18.35 13.16 -11.71
C PHE A 483 19.12 12.59 -12.91
N PRO A 484 20.01 11.60 -12.69
CA PRO A 484 20.81 11.05 -13.77
C PRO A 484 19.99 10.12 -14.67
N VAL A 485 20.23 10.18 -15.98
CA VAL A 485 19.53 9.41 -17.03
C VAL A 485 20.51 8.88 -18.05
N PHE A 486 20.12 7.85 -18.81
CA PHE A 486 20.81 7.54 -20.06
C PHE A 486 20.34 8.53 -21.13
N SER A 487 21.26 9.04 -21.93
CA SER A 487 20.96 10.01 -22.98
C SER A 487 21.88 9.78 -24.18
N ALA A 488 21.31 9.74 -25.37
CA ALA A 488 22.05 9.68 -26.64
C ALA A 488 21.41 10.61 -27.68
N PRO A 489 22.19 11.22 -28.58
CA PRO A 489 21.63 12.02 -29.67
C PRO A 489 20.62 11.21 -30.50
N ALA A 490 19.50 11.83 -30.83
CA ALA A 490 18.45 11.26 -31.69
C ALA A 490 18.32 12.08 -32.98
N PRO A 491 17.78 11.48 -34.06
CA PRO A 491 17.45 12.23 -35.27
C PRO A 491 16.50 13.39 -34.96
N VAL A 492 16.85 14.59 -35.40
CA VAL A 492 16.02 15.78 -35.26
C VAL A 492 14.81 15.64 -36.19
N GLN A 493 13.63 15.95 -35.66
CA GLN A 493 12.36 15.87 -36.36
C GLN A 493 11.70 17.24 -36.37
N GLU A 494 10.99 17.57 -37.44
CA GLU A 494 10.22 18.81 -37.52
C GLU A 494 8.91 18.68 -36.75
N ILE A 495 8.97 18.97 -35.45
CA ILE A 495 7.83 18.85 -34.54
C ILE A 495 7.53 20.22 -33.92
N ALA A 496 6.28 20.68 -34.02
CA ALA A 496 5.85 21.96 -33.47
C ALA A 496 5.98 21.97 -31.93
N ALA A 497 6.63 23.01 -31.40
CA ALA A 497 6.81 23.19 -29.96
C ALA A 497 5.55 23.75 -29.28
N PRO A 498 5.35 23.48 -27.97
CA PRO A 498 4.31 24.16 -27.21
C PRO A 498 4.61 25.66 -27.15
N VAL A 499 3.55 26.47 -27.06
CA VAL A 499 3.64 27.93 -27.11
C VAL A 499 3.08 28.52 -25.83
N ALA A 500 3.91 29.31 -25.13
CA ALA A 500 3.45 30.30 -24.16
C ALA A 500 3.44 31.68 -24.80
N THR A 501 2.29 32.34 -24.79
CA THR A 501 2.12 33.73 -25.19
C THR A 501 2.06 34.58 -23.93
N ILE A 502 3.11 35.36 -23.68
CA ILE A 502 3.18 36.26 -22.52
C ILE A 502 2.34 37.50 -22.84
N LYS A 503 1.27 37.73 -22.06
CA LYS A 503 0.37 38.88 -22.19
C LYS A 503 0.88 40.06 -21.36
N SER A 504 1.38 39.80 -20.16
CA SER A 504 2.07 40.78 -19.31
C SER A 504 2.99 40.11 -18.28
N ASP A 505 4.03 40.83 -17.87
CA ASP A 505 4.88 40.51 -16.71
C ASP A 505 5.15 41.81 -15.94
N GLU A 506 4.38 42.06 -14.87
CA GLU A 506 4.61 43.21 -14.01
C GLU A 506 5.56 42.85 -12.88
N LYS A 507 6.67 43.59 -12.77
CA LYS A 507 7.71 43.37 -11.77
C LYS A 507 7.54 44.34 -10.59
N ASP A 508 7.56 43.80 -9.37
CA ASP A 508 7.52 44.54 -8.11
C ASP A 508 8.52 43.93 -7.12
N GLY A 509 9.76 44.43 -7.15
CA GLY A 509 10.89 43.82 -6.45
C GLY A 509 11.18 42.40 -6.96
N ASP A 510 11.14 41.41 -6.06
CA ASP A 510 11.30 40.00 -6.40
C ASP A 510 10.01 39.34 -6.95
N LEU A 511 8.89 40.07 -6.99
CA LEU A 511 7.60 39.54 -7.42
C LEU A 511 7.36 39.82 -8.90
N HIS A 512 6.93 38.78 -9.61
CA HIS A 512 6.46 38.81 -10.98
C HIS A 512 4.97 38.48 -11.01
N ARG A 513 4.13 39.40 -11.47
CA ARG A 513 2.72 39.13 -11.79
C ARG A 513 2.65 38.79 -13.28
N LEU A 514 2.70 37.49 -13.55
CA LEU A 514 2.77 36.92 -14.89
C LEU A 514 1.37 36.58 -15.41
N HIS A 515 0.98 37.15 -16.54
CA HIS A 515 -0.19 36.74 -17.31
C HIS A 515 0.28 36.12 -18.62
N LEU A 516 0.01 34.83 -18.82
CA LEU A 516 0.30 34.15 -20.07
C LEU A 516 -0.85 33.25 -20.49
N SER A 517 -0.83 32.84 -21.75
CA SER A 517 -1.60 31.70 -22.22
C SER A 517 -0.69 30.62 -22.76
N VAL A 518 -1.07 29.35 -22.57
CA VAL A 518 -0.32 28.19 -23.07
C VAL A 518 -1.18 27.30 -23.96
N LYS A 519 -0.57 26.72 -25.00
CA LYS A 519 -1.21 25.70 -25.83
C LYS A 519 -0.19 24.74 -26.44
N SER A 520 -0.65 23.52 -26.76
CA SER A 520 0.07 22.58 -27.61
C SER A 520 -0.49 22.64 -29.03
N PRO A 521 0.28 23.08 -30.05
CA PRO A 521 -0.14 23.01 -31.44
C PRO A 521 -0.40 21.60 -31.97
N ARG A 522 -0.01 20.58 -31.20
CA ARG A 522 -0.07 19.16 -31.58
C ARG A 522 -1.21 18.41 -30.89
N SER A 523 -2.05 19.10 -30.12
CA SER A 523 -3.07 18.48 -29.26
C SER A 523 -2.48 17.41 -28.33
N ALA A 524 -1.31 17.69 -27.76
CA ALA A 524 -0.63 16.80 -26.85
C ALA A 524 -1.51 16.44 -25.63
N ALA A 525 -1.35 15.22 -25.12
CA ALA A 525 -2.14 14.70 -23.99
C ALA A 525 -1.88 15.48 -22.70
N ALA A 526 -0.67 16.02 -22.54
CA ALA A 526 -0.29 16.82 -21.39
C ALA A 526 0.63 17.99 -21.77
N ILE A 527 0.51 19.08 -21.01
CA ILE A 527 1.39 20.25 -21.03
C ILE A 527 1.97 20.45 -19.63
N TYR A 528 3.26 20.69 -19.55
CA TYR A 528 3.99 20.88 -18.29
C TYR A 528 4.70 22.22 -18.28
N LEU A 529 4.51 22.98 -17.21
CA LEU A 529 5.34 24.12 -16.86
C LEU A 529 6.20 23.72 -15.66
N ARG A 530 7.52 23.83 -15.82
CA ARG A 530 8.50 23.53 -14.78
C ARG A 530 9.32 24.78 -14.47
N PHE A 531 9.33 25.19 -13.21
CA PHE A 531 10.09 26.35 -12.76
C PHE A 531 11.34 25.88 -11.99
N PRO A 532 12.45 26.65 -12.03
CA PRO A 532 13.61 26.46 -11.16
C PRO A 532 13.22 26.43 -9.67
N LYS A 533 14.06 25.80 -8.84
CA LYS A 533 13.78 25.58 -7.42
C LYS A 533 13.69 26.89 -6.62
N GLU A 534 14.34 27.93 -7.11
CA GLU A 534 14.41 29.26 -6.53
C GLU A 534 13.09 30.04 -6.72
N ILE A 535 12.27 29.64 -7.70
CA ILE A 535 11.00 30.30 -8.01
C ILE A 535 9.88 29.69 -7.18
N ARG A 536 9.12 30.54 -6.48
CA ARG A 536 7.98 30.15 -5.65
C ARG A 536 6.71 30.82 -6.11
N ALA A 537 5.60 30.08 -6.16
CA ALA A 537 4.29 30.69 -6.38
C ALA A 537 3.79 31.35 -5.11
N VAL A 538 3.17 32.52 -5.28
CA VAL A 538 2.43 33.25 -4.23
C VAL A 538 0.92 33.06 -4.46
N SER A 539 0.49 33.18 -5.72
CA SER A 539 -0.88 32.91 -6.13
C SER A 539 -0.90 32.36 -7.55
N ALA A 540 -1.90 31.54 -7.86
CA ALA A 540 -2.18 31.11 -9.22
C ALA A 540 -3.68 31.12 -9.48
N GLU A 541 -4.06 31.65 -10.62
CA GLU A 541 -5.39 31.59 -11.20
C GLU A 541 -5.26 30.93 -12.57
N ILE A 542 -6.01 29.84 -12.76
CA ILE A 542 -6.03 29.06 -14.01
C ILE A 542 -7.45 29.13 -14.53
N GLU A 543 -7.64 29.66 -15.74
CA GLU A 543 -8.97 29.81 -16.35
C GLU A 543 -9.98 30.55 -15.43
N GLY A 544 -9.53 31.62 -14.77
CA GLY A 544 -10.37 32.38 -13.84
C GLY A 544 -10.57 31.73 -12.46
N ARG A 545 -9.98 30.56 -12.20
CA ARG A 545 -10.12 29.84 -10.93
C ARG A 545 -8.86 29.93 -10.10
N SER A 546 -8.96 30.54 -8.93
CA SER A 546 -7.87 30.55 -7.96
C SER A 546 -7.54 29.14 -7.48
N LYS A 547 -6.24 28.84 -7.40
CA LYS A 547 -5.73 27.56 -6.90
C LYS A 547 -4.97 27.79 -5.59
N PRO A 548 -5.22 26.95 -4.56
CA PRO A 548 -4.48 27.05 -3.32
C PRO A 548 -3.00 26.72 -3.58
N ILE A 549 -2.10 27.56 -3.08
CA ILE A 549 -0.66 27.33 -3.14
C ILE A 549 -0.21 26.87 -1.76
N GLY A 550 0.18 25.60 -1.67
CA GLY A 550 0.81 25.05 -0.45
C GLY A 550 2.31 25.33 -0.43
N GLU A 551 2.90 25.34 0.75
CA GLU A 551 4.36 25.28 0.88
C GLU A 551 4.86 23.91 0.42
N SER A 552 5.83 23.90 -0.51
CA SER A 552 6.43 22.66 -0.99
C SER A 552 7.95 22.81 -1.09
N PRO A 553 8.72 21.83 -0.59
CA PRO A 553 10.16 21.81 -0.79
C PRO A 553 10.53 21.57 -2.26
N ASN A 554 9.60 21.00 -3.05
CA ASN A 554 9.79 20.68 -4.45
C ASN A 554 9.71 21.94 -5.33
N PRO A 555 10.35 21.95 -6.51
CA PRO A 555 10.20 23.03 -7.49
C PRO A 555 8.74 23.20 -7.92
N LEU A 556 8.35 24.44 -8.23
CA LEU A 556 6.99 24.74 -8.70
C LEU A 556 6.74 24.07 -10.06
N ARG A 557 5.55 23.49 -10.19
CA ARG A 557 5.12 22.66 -11.30
C ARG A 557 3.66 22.93 -11.59
N ILE A 558 3.31 23.15 -12.85
CA ILE A 558 1.92 23.18 -13.31
C ILE A 558 1.78 22.11 -14.39
N ASN A 559 0.87 21.16 -14.18
CA ASN A 559 0.57 20.11 -15.13
C ASN A 559 -0.85 20.34 -15.64
N LEU A 560 -1.04 20.34 -16.95
CA LEU A 560 -2.33 20.47 -17.61
C LEU A 560 -2.55 19.20 -18.43
N PHE A 561 -3.66 18.51 -18.23
CA PHE A 561 -3.97 17.23 -18.87
C PHE A 561 -5.25 17.34 -19.69
N GLY A 562 -5.28 16.75 -20.88
CA GLY A 562 -6.49 16.72 -21.71
C GLY A 562 -6.89 18.10 -22.27
N MET A 563 -5.92 19.00 -22.50
CA MET A 563 -6.20 20.33 -23.03
C MET A 563 -6.58 20.32 -24.52
N ALA A 564 -6.23 19.25 -25.25
CA ALA A 564 -6.40 19.16 -26.70
C ALA A 564 -5.83 20.41 -27.40
N ASP A 565 -6.62 21.10 -28.22
CA ASP A 565 -6.27 22.34 -28.91
C ASP A 565 -6.58 23.61 -28.10
N LYS A 566 -7.11 23.47 -26.88
CA LYS A 566 -7.50 24.59 -26.04
C LYS A 566 -6.28 25.40 -25.59
N GLU A 567 -6.39 26.71 -25.74
CA GLU A 567 -5.48 27.67 -25.14
C GLU A 567 -5.90 27.97 -23.69
N VAL A 568 -4.96 27.84 -22.76
CA VAL A 568 -5.21 27.93 -21.31
C VAL A 568 -4.63 29.22 -20.76
N ASP A 569 -5.48 30.04 -20.14
CA ASP A 569 -5.12 31.30 -19.50
C ASP A 569 -4.58 31.06 -18.07
N LEU A 570 -3.42 31.64 -17.78
CA LEU A 570 -2.70 31.51 -16.52
C LEU A 570 -2.33 32.91 -16.01
N LYS A 571 -2.79 33.25 -14.81
CA LYS A 571 -2.32 34.41 -14.06
C LYS A 571 -1.64 33.95 -12.80
N ILE A 572 -0.34 34.17 -12.69
CA ILE A 572 0.47 33.61 -11.61
C ILE A 572 1.32 34.72 -11.01
N THR A 573 1.28 34.85 -9.69
CA THR A 573 2.25 35.68 -8.97
C THR A 573 3.38 34.80 -8.49
N LEU A 574 4.60 35.11 -8.93
CA LEU A 574 5.81 34.33 -8.66
C LEU A 574 6.83 35.20 -7.92
N LYS A 575 7.50 34.63 -6.92
CA LYS A 575 8.70 35.21 -6.33
C LYS A 575 9.93 34.63 -7.04
N ALA A 576 10.71 35.48 -7.69
CA ALA A 576 11.86 35.10 -8.53
C ALA A 576 13.02 36.12 -8.38
N PRO A 577 13.87 36.00 -7.35
CA PRO A 577 14.89 37.02 -7.01
C PRO A 577 16.04 37.13 -8.02
N ALA A 578 16.26 36.11 -8.86
CA ALA A 578 17.34 36.07 -9.86
C ALA A 578 16.83 36.21 -11.30
N GLY A 579 15.59 36.66 -11.49
CA GLY A 579 14.89 36.67 -12.78
C GLY A 579 14.00 35.45 -12.99
N LEU A 580 13.06 35.57 -13.92
CA LEU A 580 12.02 34.57 -14.16
C LEU A 580 12.36 33.72 -15.38
N SER A 581 12.45 32.41 -15.18
CA SER A 581 12.53 31.45 -16.28
C SER A 581 11.72 30.20 -15.99
N PHE A 582 11.25 29.54 -17.03
CA PHE A 582 10.53 28.28 -16.93
C PHE A 582 10.66 27.45 -18.20
N TRP A 583 10.52 26.15 -18.05
CA TRP A 583 10.39 25.23 -19.17
C TRP A 583 8.92 25.00 -19.46
N LEU A 584 8.54 25.15 -20.72
CA LEU A 584 7.27 24.70 -21.26
C LEU A 584 7.49 23.42 -22.05
N MET A 585 6.67 22.42 -21.80
CA MET A 585 6.80 21.11 -22.41
C MET A 585 5.43 20.57 -22.78
N ASP A 586 5.34 19.80 -23.85
CA ASP A 586 4.17 18.99 -24.13
C ASP A 586 4.57 17.54 -24.45
N GLN A 587 3.65 16.62 -24.15
CA GLN A 587 3.89 15.18 -24.27
C GLN A 587 2.80 14.53 -25.12
N SER A 588 3.24 13.85 -26.18
CA SER A 588 2.39 13.04 -27.06
C SER A 588 2.78 11.57 -26.97
N VAL A 589 1.80 10.69 -27.08
CA VAL A 589 2.04 9.23 -27.14
C VAL A 589 2.66 8.87 -28.49
N GLY A 590 3.60 7.93 -28.46
CA GLY A 590 4.36 7.48 -29.63
C GLY A 590 5.72 8.17 -29.74
N MET A 591 6.67 7.48 -30.36
CA MET A 591 7.99 8.01 -30.72
C MET A 591 8.04 8.33 -32.22
N PRO A 592 8.78 9.35 -32.65
CA PRO A 592 8.78 9.79 -34.05
C PRO A 592 9.66 8.92 -34.96
N ALA A 593 10.49 8.05 -34.39
CA ALA A 593 11.29 7.07 -35.11
C ALA A 593 11.16 5.69 -34.44
N SER A 594 10.98 4.65 -35.24
CA SER A 594 10.81 3.27 -34.75
C SER A 594 12.15 2.56 -34.65
N GLY A 595 12.48 2.06 -33.45
CA GLY A 595 13.45 0.99 -33.28
C GLY A 595 12.87 -0.37 -33.67
N SER A 596 13.62 -1.44 -33.40
CA SER A 596 13.10 -2.81 -33.43
C SER A 596 11.95 -3.00 -32.42
N THR A 597 11.09 -3.98 -32.66
CA THR A 597 9.97 -4.29 -31.74
C THR A 597 10.49 -4.70 -30.36
N ARG A 598 9.86 -4.18 -29.30
CA ARG A 598 10.17 -4.57 -27.92
C ARG A 598 9.86 -6.06 -27.73
N PRO A 599 10.83 -6.87 -27.26
CA PRO A 599 10.60 -8.28 -26.92
C PRO A 599 9.47 -8.47 -25.91
N GLY A 600 8.77 -9.61 -25.96
CA GLY A 600 7.59 -9.85 -25.12
C GLY A 600 7.86 -9.94 -23.61
N ASP A 601 9.11 -10.17 -23.21
CA ASP A 601 9.56 -10.15 -21.80
C ASP A 601 9.98 -8.76 -21.31
N LEU A 602 9.76 -7.72 -22.12
CA LEU A 602 9.95 -6.31 -21.79
C LEU A 602 8.67 -5.54 -22.10
N MET A 603 8.33 -4.56 -21.28
CA MET A 603 7.18 -3.70 -21.52
C MET A 603 7.46 -2.24 -21.19
N PRO A 604 6.80 -1.28 -21.88
CA PRO A 604 6.96 0.12 -21.56
C PRO A 604 6.43 0.41 -20.17
N TRP A 605 7.14 1.25 -19.45
CA TRP A 605 6.71 1.79 -18.17
C TRP A 605 6.37 3.29 -18.25
N TYR A 606 5.99 3.89 -17.12
CA TYR A 606 5.60 5.29 -16.99
C TYR A 606 6.59 6.23 -17.69
N GLY A 607 6.09 7.04 -18.63
CA GLY A 607 6.88 8.00 -19.40
C GLY A 607 7.70 7.39 -20.55
N SER A 608 7.53 6.10 -20.85
CA SER A 608 8.10 5.44 -22.04
C SER A 608 7.22 5.63 -23.28
N ASP A 609 7.77 5.35 -24.45
CA ASP A 609 7.09 5.38 -25.75
C ASP A 609 6.38 6.72 -26.02
N VAL A 610 6.96 7.85 -25.60
CA VAL A 610 6.40 9.19 -25.79
C VAL A 610 7.36 10.13 -26.50
N THR A 611 6.80 11.21 -27.05
CA THR A 611 7.52 12.35 -27.61
C THR A 611 7.30 13.57 -26.72
N MET A 612 8.36 14.04 -26.09
CA MET A 612 8.41 15.32 -25.38
C MET A 612 9.00 16.40 -26.29
N VAL A 613 8.35 17.56 -26.37
CA VAL A 613 8.94 18.75 -27.01
C VAL A 613 8.99 19.87 -25.99
N VAL A 614 10.14 20.52 -25.91
CA VAL A 614 10.46 21.43 -24.81
C VAL A 614 10.96 22.76 -25.35
N ARG A 615 10.64 23.83 -24.63
CA ARG A 615 11.08 25.21 -24.92
C ARG A 615 11.32 25.95 -23.63
N GLN A 616 12.40 26.71 -23.54
CA GLN A 616 12.69 27.57 -22.41
C GLN A 616 12.19 28.99 -22.64
N TYR A 617 11.54 29.56 -21.62
CA TYR A 617 11.18 30.97 -21.59
C TYR A 617 12.01 31.67 -20.51
N LYS A 618 12.56 32.85 -20.83
CA LYS A 618 13.32 33.74 -19.92
C LYS A 618 12.74 35.15 -20.03
N LEU A 619 12.39 35.76 -18.89
CA LEU A 619 11.67 37.04 -18.77
C LEU A 619 12.39 38.04 -17.85
#